data_AF-A0A2S9GRZ4-F1
#
_entry.id   AF-A0A2S9GRZ4-F1
#
_cell.length_a   1.000
_cell.length_b   1.000
_cell.length_c   1.000
_cell.angle_alpha   90.00
_cell.angle_beta   90.00
_cell.angle_gamma   90.00
#
_symmetry.space_group_name_H-M   'P 1'
#
loop_
_entity.id
_entity.type
_entity.pdbx_description
1 polymer ?
#
loop_
_entity_poly.entity_id
_entity_poly.type
_entity_poly.pdbx_seq_one_letter_code
_entity_poly.pdbx_strand_id
1 'polypeptide(L)' 'GEIQTVQRSLLGQVMTSRPCPVCGGVGEVIPNPCNRCSGDGRVRARREISVKIPAGVGDGMRVRLAA' A
#
# COMPACT_ATOMS: atom_id res chain seq x y z
N GLY A 1 11.06 7.17 0.06
CA GLY A 1 11.88 8.40 0.04
C GLY A 1 11.07 9.57 0.57
N GLU A 2 11.51 10.19 1.65
CA GLU A 2 10.81 11.28 2.32
C GLU A 2 11.75 12.47 2.55
N ILE A 3 11.18 13.67 2.64
CA ILE A 3 11.93 14.88 2.99
C ILE A 3 11.35 15.44 4.29
N GLN A 4 12.22 15.89 5.19
CA GLN A 4 11.83 16.54 6.43
C GLN A 4 11.93 18.06 6.26
N THR A 5 10.89 18.78 6.67
CA THR A 5 10.90 20.24 6.72
C THR A 5 10.74 20.73 8.15
N VAL A 6 11.64 21.62 8.55
CA VAL A 6 11.55 22.36 9.81
C VAL A 6 10.62 23.55 9.58
N GLN A 7 9.48 23.59 10.27
CA GLN A 7 8.58 24.74 10.29
C GLN A 7 8.66 25.42 11.66
N ARG A 8 9.03 26.70 11.68
CA ARG A 8 9.00 27.51 12.91
C ARG A 8 7.56 27.97 13.16
N SER A 9 7.05 27.72 14.36
CA SER A 9 5.72 28.13 14.82
C SER A 9 5.82 28.90 16.14
N LEU A 10 4.73 29.51 16.60
CA LEU A 10 4.70 30.24 17.87
C LEU A 10 5.08 29.36 19.08
N LEU A 11 4.74 28.07 19.04
CA LEU A 11 4.97 27.13 20.13
C LEU A 11 6.34 26.44 20.05
N GLY A 12 7.15 26.76 19.03
CA GLY A 12 8.45 26.14 18.80
C GLY A 12 8.63 25.63 17.38
N GLN A 13 9.66 24.80 17.20
CA GLN A 13 9.99 24.19 15.91
C GLN A 13 9.23 22.86 15.75
N VAL A 14 8.50 22.72 14.65
CA VAL A 14 7.80 21.49 14.29
C VAL A 14 8.49 20.89 13.08
N MET A 15 8.82 19.60 13.15
CA MET A 15 9.35 18.83 12.03
C MET A 15 8.20 18.08 11.37
N THR A 16 8.03 18.28 10.06
CA THR A 16 7.04 17.54 9.27
C THR A 16 7.75 16.72 8.20
N SER A 17 7.46 15.42 8.14
CA SER A 17 7.88 14.61 7.00
C SER A 17 6.82 14.69 5.91
N ARG A 18 7.28 14.78 4.67
CA ARG A 18 6.42 14.75 3.48
C ARG A 18 7.05 13.86 2.41
N PRO A 19 6.25 13.19 1.57
CA PRO A 19 6.76 12.44 0.43
C PRO A 19 7.68 13.33 -0.43
N CYS A 20 8.79 12.77 -0.91
CA CYS A 20 9.67 13.51 -1.80
C CYS A 20 8.89 13.93 -3.06
N PRO A 21 8.88 15.21 -3.45
CA PRO A 21 8.09 15.69 -4.60
C PRO A 21 8.63 15.16 -5.94
N VAL A 22 9.89 14.73 -5.99
CA VAL A 22 10.55 14.22 -7.21
C VAL A 22 10.17 12.77 -7.48
N CYS A 23 10.16 11.92 -6.44
CA CYS A 23 9.86 10.50 -6.57
C CYS A 23 8.51 10.10 -5.95
N GLY A 24 7.68 11.04 -5.50
CA GLY A 24 6.36 10.77 -4.92
C GLY A 24 6.36 9.86 -3.67
N GLY A 25 7.53 9.58 -3.07
CA GLY A 25 7.64 8.62 -1.97
C GLY A 25 8.28 7.28 -2.34
N VAL A 26 8.37 6.88 -3.63
CA VAL A 26 8.88 5.56 -4.01
C VAL A 26 10.40 5.40 -3.85
N GLY A 27 11.16 6.51 -3.81
CA GLY A 27 12.61 6.50 -3.55
C GLY A 27 13.46 6.66 -4.81
N GLU A 28 12.92 6.40 -6.00
CA GLU A 28 13.55 6.63 -7.29
C GLU A 28 12.55 7.21 -8.30
N VAL A 29 13.04 7.88 -9.34
CA VAL A 29 12.18 8.39 -10.42
C VAL A 29 11.92 7.25 -11.39
N ILE A 30 10.65 6.87 -11.56
CA ILE A 30 10.22 5.83 -12.50
C ILE A 30 10.07 6.47 -13.89
N PRO A 31 10.98 6.23 -14.87
CA PRO A 31 10.97 6.96 -16.14
C PRO A 31 9.77 6.59 -17.03
N ASN A 32 9.36 5.32 -16.97
CA ASN A 32 8.23 4.78 -17.73
C ASN A 32 7.26 4.10 -16.75
N PRO A 33 6.32 4.85 -16.13
CA PRO A 33 5.39 4.26 -15.18
C PRO A 33 4.46 3.26 -15.86
N CYS A 34 4.10 2.20 -15.15
CA CYS A 34 3.16 1.21 -15.65
C CYS A 34 1.76 1.82 -15.83
N ASN A 35 1.20 1.77 -17.04
CA ASN A 35 -0.13 2.32 -17.34
C ASN A 35 -1.28 1.74 -16.49
N ARG A 36 -1.07 0.58 -15.85
CA ARG A 36 -2.08 -0.10 -15.03
C ARG A 36 -2.02 0.25 -13.54
N CYS A 37 -0.88 0.72 -13.03
CA CYS A 37 -0.70 1.03 -11.61
C CYS A 37 0.00 2.36 -11.34
N SER A 38 0.37 3.11 -12.38
CA SER A 38 1.02 4.43 -12.30
C SER A 38 2.27 4.49 -11.41
N GLY A 39 2.93 3.35 -11.19
CA GLY A 39 4.11 3.26 -10.32
C GLY A 39 3.86 2.66 -8.92
N ASP A 40 2.61 2.36 -8.55
CA ASP A 40 2.26 1.80 -7.24
C ASP A 40 2.72 0.34 -7.01
N GLY A 41 3.24 -0.32 -8.06
CA GLY A 41 3.76 -1.69 -7.99
C GLY A 41 2.71 -2.78 -7.77
N ARG A 42 1.41 -2.44 -7.74
CA ARG A 42 0.30 -3.40 -7.57
C ARG A 42 -0.84 -3.09 -8.52
N VAL A 43 -1.48 -4.13 -9.04
CA VAL A 43 -2.67 -4.04 -9.90
C VAL A 43 -3.78 -4.92 -9.31
N ARG A 44 -5.03 -4.51 -9.49
CA ARG A 44 -6.17 -5.37 -9.14
C ARG A 44 -6.17 -6.59 -10.05
N ALA A 45 -6.19 -7.77 -9.46
CA ALA A 45 -6.27 -9.04 -10.17
C ALA A 45 -7.48 -9.83 -9.67
N ARG A 46 -8.17 -10.53 -10.58
CA ARG A 46 -9.20 -11.51 -10.24
C ARG A 46 -8.56 -12.89 -10.22
N ARG A 47 -8.76 -13.63 -9.13
CA ARG A 47 -8.31 -15.01 -8.98
C ARG A 47 -9.50 -15.88 -8.60
N GLU A 48 -9.69 -16.97 -9.34
CA GLU A 48 -10.63 -18.02 -8.94
C GLU A 48 -9.95 -18.88 -7.86
N ILE A 49 -10.66 -19.11 -6.76
CA ILE A 49 -10.16 -19.90 -5.64
C ILE A 49 -11.15 -21.03 -5.42
N SER A 50 -10.71 -22.27 -5.68
CA SER A 50 -11.50 -23.46 -5.40
C SER A 50 -11.34 -23.84 -3.93
N VAL A 51 -12.45 -23.84 -3.18
CA VAL A 51 -12.47 -24.20 -1.77
C VAL A 51 -13.24 -25.49 -1.60
N LYS A 52 -12.64 -26.47 -0.92
CA LYS A 52 -13.32 -27.71 -0.54
C LYS A 52 -13.88 -27.54 0.87
N ILE A 53 -15.21 -27.67 1.01
CA ILE A 53 -15.87 -27.67 2.32
C ILE A 53 -15.96 -29.12 2.81
N PRO A 54 -15.30 -29.48 3.92
CA PRO A 54 -15.36 -30.84 4.46
C PRO A 54 -16.76 -31.13 5.04
N ALA A 55 -17.12 -32.40 5.12
CA ALA A 55 -18.35 -32.80 5.81
C ALA A 55 -18.25 -32.52 7.33
N GLY A 56 -19.35 -32.14 7.96
CA GLY A 56 -19.41 -31.86 9.40
C GLY A 56 -19.10 -30.41 9.80
N VAL A 57 -19.11 -29.46 8.85
CA VAL A 57 -19.05 -28.04 9.21
C VAL A 57 -20.33 -27.58 9.90
N GLY A 58 -20.20 -26.83 10.99
CA GLY A 58 -21.31 -26.23 11.74
C GLY A 58 -21.42 -24.72 11.52
N ASP A 59 -22.47 -24.13 12.08
CA ASP A 59 -22.71 -22.69 12.01
C ASP A 59 -21.57 -21.89 12.65
N GLY A 60 -21.15 -20.82 11.98
CA GLY A 60 -20.06 -19.94 12.44
C GLY A 60 -18.65 -20.39 12.06
N MET A 61 -18.47 -21.54 11.41
CA MET A 61 -17.16 -21.96 10.90
C MET A 61 -16.68 -21.07 9.75
N ARG A 62 -15.40 -20.67 9.82
CA ARG A 62 -14.76 -19.79 8.82
C ARG A 62 -13.64 -20.54 8.11
N VAL A 63 -13.64 -20.46 6.79
CA VAL A 63 -12.51 -20.95 5.98
C VAL A 63 -11.52 -19.80 5.79
N ARG A 64 -10.28 -19.99 6.29
CA ARG A 64 -9.20 -19.04 6.09
C ARG A 64 -8.52 -19.35 4.75
N LEU A 65 -8.60 -18.41 3.82
CA LEU A 65 -7.83 -18.45 2.58
C LEU A 65 -6.47 -17.79 2.86
N ALA A 66 -5.38 -18.57 2.78
CA ALA A 66 -4.04 -18.00 2.72
C ALA A 66 -3.73 -17.70 1.25
N ALA A 67 -3.38 -16.45 0.95
CA ALA A 67 -3.14 -15.97 -0.40
C ALA A 67 -1.91 -16.64 -1.06
#